data_AF-A0A7X3I6T3-F1
#
_entry.id   AF-A0A7X3I6T3-F1
#
_cell.length_a   1.000
_cell.length_b   1.000
_cell.length_c   1.000
_cell.angle_alpha   90.00
_cell.angle_beta   90.00
_cell.angle_gamma   90.00
#
_symmetry.space_group_name_H-M   'P 1'
#
loop_
_entity.id
_entity.type
_entity.pdbx_description
1 polymer ?
#
loop_
_entity_poly.entity_id
_entity_poly.type
_entity_poly.pdbx_seq_one_letter_code
_entity_poly.pdbx_strand_id
1 'polypeptide(L)' 'MPSIFLKDEALDKSPAIVGFEIARYIRQSGKGRVSIFDVVERFKRESWFAWNSFFYGITFLYAVGLIDFEEPYLIVRDVD' A
#
# COMPACT_ATOMS: atom_id res chain seq x y z
N MET A 1 1.56 26.08 -23.58
CA MET A 1 2.21 25.27 -22.54
C MET A 1 1.43 23.98 -22.43
N PRO A 2 2.06 22.79 -22.53
CA PRO A 2 1.36 21.58 -22.12
C PRO A 2 0.99 21.74 -20.64
N SER A 3 -0.27 21.49 -20.27
CA SER A 3 -0.63 21.49 -18.85
C SER A 3 0.11 20.33 -18.19
N ILE A 4 0.99 20.65 -17.25
CA ILE A 4 1.79 19.66 -16.52
C ILE A 4 0.86 18.73 -15.71
N PHE A 5 -0.35 19.21 -15.40
CA PHE A 5 -1.40 18.46 -14.72
C PHE A 5 -2.46 18.00 -15.72
N LEU A 6 -2.76 16.71 -15.68
CA LEU A 6 -3.90 16.10 -16.35
C LEU A 6 -5.13 16.26 -15.46
N LYS A 7 -6.28 16.62 -16.04
CA LYS A 7 -7.53 16.87 -15.27
C LYS A 7 -8.24 15.58 -14.86
N ASP A 8 -7.77 14.46 -15.38
CA ASP A 8 -8.29 13.11 -15.27
C ASP A 8 -7.35 12.18 -14.49
N GLU A 9 -6.40 12.75 -13.73
CA GLU A 9 -5.57 11.98 -12.80
C GLU A 9 -6.42 11.29 -11.73
N ALA A 10 -6.19 9.99 -11.56
CA ALA A 10 -6.80 9.19 -10.51
C ALA A 10 -6.14 9.49 -9.14
N LEU A 11 -6.47 10.66 -8.58
CA LEU A 11 -5.91 11.15 -7.31
C LEU A 11 -6.18 10.21 -6.12
N ASP A 12 -7.29 9.49 -6.17
CA ASP A 12 -7.69 8.45 -5.22
C ASP A 12 -6.70 7.27 -5.18
N LYS A 13 -5.93 7.08 -6.26
CA LYS A 13 -4.89 6.05 -6.40
C LYS A 13 -3.48 6.58 -6.14
N SER A 14 -3.36 7.86 -5.79
CA SER A 14 -2.05 8.46 -5.53
C SER A 14 -1.37 7.79 -4.31
N PRO A 15 -0.03 7.70 -4.29
CA PRO A 15 0.69 7.00 -3.22
C PRO A 15 0.41 7.58 -1.83
N ALA A 16 0.20 8.90 -1.73
CA ALA A 16 -0.13 9.57 -0.48
C ALA A 16 -1.52 9.19 0.06
N ILE A 17 -2.53 9.11 -0.81
CA ILE A 17 -3.89 8.73 -0.42
C ILE A 17 -3.97 7.25 -0.07
N VAL A 18 -3.39 6.38 -0.90
CA VAL A 18 -3.33 4.95 -0.62
C VAL A 18 -2.52 4.67 0.64
N GLY A 19 -1.37 5.32 0.79
CA GLY A 19 -0.53 5.24 1.99
C GLY A 19 -1.28 5.67 3.25
N PHE A 20 -2.09 6.74 3.17
CA PHE A 20 -2.95 7.16 4.28
C PHE A 20 -3.93 6.06 4.70
N GLU A 21 -4.65 5.43 3.77
CA GLU A 21 -5.60 4.37 4.09
C GLU A 21 -4.91 3.15 4.73
N ILE A 22 -3.73 2.77 4.22
CA ILE A 22 -2.93 1.67 4.79
C ILE A 22 -2.46 2.03 6.20
N ALA A 23 -1.87 3.21 6.40
CA ALA A 23 -1.38 3.66 7.70
C ALA A 23 -2.52 3.77 8.73
N ARG A 24 -3.69 4.25 8.30
CA ARG A 24 -4.91 4.29 9.11
C ARG A 24 -5.32 2.89 9.56
N TYR A 25 -5.35 1.92 8.66
CA TYR A 25 -5.67 0.53 8.99
C TYR A 25 -4.66 -0.08 9.98
N ILE A 26 -3.35 0.11 9.75
CA ILE A 26 -2.30 -0.36 10.66
C ILE A 26 -2.51 0.23 12.06
N ARG A 27 -2.76 1.54 12.16
CA ARG A 27 -3.05 2.21 13.44
C ARG A 27 -4.31 1.67 14.12
N GLN A 28 -5.38 1.41 13.36
CA GLN A 28 -6.63 0.85 13.89
C GLN A 28 -6.49 -0.59 14.36
N SER A 29 -5.54 -1.35 13.80
CA SER A 29 -5.29 -2.74 14.22
C SER A 29 -4.80 -2.85 15.66
N GLY A 30 -4.22 -1.78 16.21
CA GLY A 30 -3.59 -1.76 17.55
C GLY A 30 -2.34 -2.65 17.66
N LYS A 31 -1.89 -3.24 16.55
CA LYS A 31 -0.72 -4.13 16.51
C LYS A 31 0.50 -3.32 16.06
N GLY A 32 1.66 -3.60 16.66
CA GLY A 32 2.94 -3.02 16.22
C GLY A 32 3.47 -3.59 14.89
N ARG A 33 2.78 -4.60 14.33
CA ARG A 33 3.12 -5.27 13.08
C ARG A 33 1.85 -5.75 12.39
N VAL A 34 1.82 -5.69 11.08
CA VAL A 34 0.70 -6.14 10.23
C VAL A 34 1.28 -6.91 9.04
N SER A 35 0.69 -8.06 8.72
CA SER A 35 1.06 -8.81 7.53
C SER A 35 0.63 -8.07 6.27
N ILE A 36 1.49 -8.03 5.25
CA ILE A 36 1.12 -7.46 3.95
C ILE A 36 -0.11 -8.15 3.35
N PHE A 37 -0.30 -9.45 3.64
CA PHE A 37 -1.47 -10.21 3.22
C PHE A 37 -2.75 -9.77 3.93
N ASP A 38 -2.67 -9.35 5.21
CA ASP A 38 -3.82 -8.82 5.94
C ASP A 38 -4.27 -7.48 5.33
N VAL A 39 -3.31 -6.63 4.94
CA VAL A 39 -3.58 -5.35 4.27
C VAL A 39 -4.25 -5.59 2.92
N VAL A 40 -3.71 -6.51 2.11
CA VAL A 40 -4.30 -6.89 0.83
C VAL A 40 -5.70 -7.46 1.00
N GLU A 41 -5.90 -8.40 1.93
CA GLU A 41 -7.20 -9.02 2.18
C GLU A 41 -8.25 -7.97 2.58
N ARG A 42 -7.85 -6.98 3.39
CA ARG A 42 -8.71 -5.87 3.78
C ARG A 42 -9.13 -5.00 2.61
N PHE A 43 -8.21 -4.67 1.71
CA PHE A 43 -8.41 -3.62 0.71
C PHE A 43 -8.67 -4.11 -0.72
N LYS A 44 -8.53 -5.41 -1.01
CA LYS A 44 -8.71 -5.97 -2.37
C LYS A 44 -10.06 -5.69 -3.05
N ARG A 45 -11.07 -5.22 -2.29
CA ARG A 45 -12.41 -4.88 -2.78
C ARG A 45 -12.66 -3.37 -2.89
N GLU A 46 -11.72 -2.53 -2.48
CA GLU A 46 -11.85 -1.07 -2.58
C GLU A 46 -11.64 -0.59 -4.02
N SER A 47 -12.31 0.49 -4.41
CA SER A 47 -12.26 1.04 -5.78
C SER A 47 -10.87 1.55 -6.19
N TRP A 48 -10.08 2.02 -5.23
CA TRP A 48 -8.71 2.48 -5.46
C TRP A 48 -7.71 1.33 -5.59
N PHE A 49 -8.09 0.11 -5.19
CA PHE A 49 -7.17 -1.01 -5.12
C PHE A 49 -6.77 -1.50 -6.51
N ALA A 50 -5.49 -1.32 -6.82
CA ALA A 50 -4.78 -1.96 -7.91
C ALA A 50 -3.37 -2.27 -7.41
N TRP A 51 -2.75 -3.34 -7.92
CA TRP A 51 -1.42 -3.76 -7.44
C TRP A 51 -0.39 -2.65 -7.47
N ASN A 52 -0.37 -1.83 -8.53
CA ASN A 52 0.54 -0.69 -8.63
C ASN A 52 0.24 0.38 -7.57
N SER A 53 -1.03 0.74 -7.38
CA SER A 53 -1.43 1.73 -6.37
C SER A 53 -1.06 1.27 -4.96
N PHE A 54 -1.32 0.00 -4.65
CA PHE A 54 -0.94 -0.61 -3.38
C PHE A 54 0.58 -0.58 -3.18
N PHE A 55 1.35 -1.02 -4.18
CA PHE A 55 2.80 -1.08 -4.11
C PHE A 55 3.41 0.31 -3.96
N TYR A 56 2.90 1.32 -4.68
CA TYR A 56 3.34 2.69 -4.52
C TYR A 56 2.93 3.28 -3.17
N GLY A 57 1.76 2.94 -2.64
CA GLY A 57 1.35 3.36 -1.29
C GLY A 57 2.28 2.85 -0.20
N ILE A 58 2.60 1.55 -0.19
CA ILE A 58 3.54 0.99 0.80
C ILE A 58 4.97 1.51 0.60
N THR A 59 5.39 1.71 -0.66
CA THR A 59 6.72 2.30 -0.96
C THR A 59 6.80 3.76 -0.50
N PHE A 60 5.72 4.52 -0.68
CA PHE A 60 5.63 5.89 -0.18
C PHE A 60 5.80 5.93 1.33
N LEU A 61 5.06 5.10 2.07
CA LEU A 61 5.16 5.02 3.53
C LEU A 61 6.58 4.65 4.00
N TYR A 62 7.23 3.71 3.31
CA TYR A 62 8.61 3.35 3.59
C TYR A 62 9.57 4.51 3.32
N ALA A 63 9.42 5.17 2.16
CA ALA A 63 10.28 6.29 1.76
C ALA A 63 10.20 7.48 2.71
N VAL A 64 9.05 7.71 3.35
CA VAL A 64 8.86 8.77 4.35
C VAL A 64 9.14 8.32 5.79
N GLY A 65 9.61 7.08 6.00
CA GLY A 65 9.97 6.55 7.31
C GLY A 65 8.80 6.27 8.24
N LEU A 66 7.61 5.99 7.69
CA LEU A 66 6.40 5.67 8.48
C LEU A 66 6.21 4.17 8.70
N ILE A 67 6.82 3.32 7.87
CA ILE A 67 6.81 1.86 8.04
C ILE A 67 8.18 1.30 7.70
N ASP A 68 8.51 0.17 8.31
CA ASP A 68 9.64 -0.67 7.94
C ASP A 68 9.14 -2.02 7.42
N PHE A 69 9.90 -2.63 6.51
CA PHE A 69 9.61 -3.98 6.01
C PHE A 69 10.46 -5.00 6.76
N GLU A 70 9.86 -5.66 7.76
CA GLU A 70 10.41 -6.87 8.38
C GLU A 70 9.75 -8.11 7.72
N GLU A 71 10.17 -8.38 6.48
CA GLU A 71 9.91 -9.61 5.69
C GLU A 71 8.46 -9.83 5.14
N PRO A 72 8.24 -9.72 3.81
CA PRO A 72 6.95 -9.98 3.17
C PRO A 72 6.92 -11.38 2.54
N TYR A 73 7.07 -12.44 3.34
CA TYR A 73 7.51 -13.71 2.79
C TYR A 73 6.52 -14.41 1.84
N LEU A 74 7.05 -14.81 0.68
CA LEU A 74 6.64 -16.00 -0.07
C LEU A 74 7.89 -16.88 -0.26
N ILE A 75 7.85 -18.11 0.25
CA ILE A 75 8.86 -19.14 -0.03
C ILE A 75 8.11 -20.38 -0.55
N VAL A 76 8.37 -20.73 -1.81
CA VAL A 76 8.12 -22.08 -2.35
C VAL A 76 9.46 -22.58 -2.81
N ARG A 77 10.04 -23.49 -2.04
CA ARG A 77 11.04 -24.42 -2.56
C ARG A 77 10.28 -25.70 -2.85
N ASP A 78 10.79 -26.55 -3.72
CA ASP A 78 10.48 -27.97 -3.60
C ASP A 78 10.61 -28.33 -2.10
N VAL A 79 9.45 -28.66 -1.52
CA VAL A 79 9.30 -29.01 -0.12
C VAL A 79 9.61 -30.50 -0.09
N ASP A 80 10.89 -30.83 0.13
CA ASP A 80 11.27 -32.11 0.73
C ASP A 80 10.94 -32.08 2.23
#